data_AF-A0A5M9J9T4-F1
#
_entry.id   AF-A0A5M9J9T4-F1
#
_cell.length_a   1.000
_cell.length_b   1.000
_cell.length_c   1.000
_cell.angle_alpha   90.00
_cell.angle_beta   90.00
_cell.angle_gamma   90.00
#
_symmetry.space_group_name_H-M   'P 1'
#
loop_
_entity.id
_entity.type
_entity.pdbx_description
1 polymer ?
#
loop_
_entity_poly.entity_id
_entity_poly.type
_entity_poly.pdbx_seq_one_letter_code
_entity_poly.pdbx_strand_id
1 'polypeptide(L)'
;MNAWEEERVKEHGNGTSFHIFGYPHDAEYINGLHDWVKGAEGGFSKEPTYWDEKKLWIRRLYADIRNSFIADGEKATTMEELGYDYEKRER
;
A
#
# COMPACT_ATOMS: atom_id res chain seq x y z
N MET A 1 7.70 -19.59 -9.69
CA MET A 1 7.40 -18.56 -10.71
C MET A 1 6.14 -18.92 -11.48
N ASN A 2 6.14 -19.99 -12.30
CA ASN A 2 4.98 -20.36 -13.13
C ASN A 2 3.64 -20.48 -12.36
N ALA A 3 3.63 -21.13 -11.20
CA ALA A 3 2.42 -21.26 -10.40
C ALA A 3 1.85 -19.91 -9.92
N TRP A 4 2.72 -18.96 -9.55
CA TRP A 4 2.32 -17.61 -9.15
C TRP A 4 1.73 -16.83 -10.32
N GLU A 5 2.35 -16.94 -11.51
CA GLU A 5 1.84 -16.29 -12.73
C GLU A 5 0.47 -16.85 -13.14
N GLU A 6 0.30 -18.17 -13.08
CA GLU A 6 -0.98 -18.82 -13.38
C GLU A 6 -2.09 -18.41 -12.42
N GLU A 7 -1.80 -18.31 -11.12
CA GLU A 7 -2.74 -17.81 -10.11
C GLU A 7 -3.11 -16.35 -10.37
N ARG A 8 -2.12 -15.51 -10.67
CA ARG A 8 -2.34 -14.10 -10.99
C ARG A 8 -3.20 -13.91 -12.24
N VAL A 9 -2.99 -14.72 -13.28
CA VAL A 9 -3.84 -14.73 -14.48
C VAL A 9 -5.26 -15.19 -14.17
N LYS A 10 -5.46 -16.15 -13.26
CA LYS A 10 -6.81 -16.58 -12.84
C LYS A 10 -7.56 -15.47 -12.10
N GLU A 11 -6.88 -14.71 -11.26
CA GLU A 11 -7.49 -13.62 -10.47
C GLU A 11 -7.77 -12.36 -11.29
N HIS A 12 -6.79 -11.93 -12.10
CA HIS A 12 -6.80 -10.61 -12.74
C HIS A 12 -6.89 -10.67 -14.27
N GLY A 13 -6.86 -11.87 -14.87
CA GLY A 13 -6.81 -12.05 -16.31
C GLY A 13 -5.39 -11.84 -16.88
N ASN A 14 -5.20 -12.30 -18.11
CA ASN A 14 -3.92 -12.21 -18.83
C ASN A 14 -3.76 -10.89 -19.61
N GLY A 15 -4.42 -9.83 -19.14
CA GLY A 15 -4.46 -8.51 -19.78
C GLY A 15 -3.70 -7.45 -18.97
N THR A 16 -3.98 -6.17 -19.25
CA THR A 16 -3.36 -5.05 -18.51
C THR A 16 -3.64 -5.07 -17.01
N SER A 17 -4.77 -5.66 -16.60
CA SER A 17 -5.16 -5.86 -15.21
C SER A 17 -4.23 -6.78 -14.42
N PHE A 18 -3.44 -7.63 -15.09
CA PHE A 18 -2.45 -8.51 -14.44
C PHE A 18 -1.50 -7.74 -13.50
N HIS A 19 -1.13 -6.52 -13.89
CA HIS A 19 -0.19 -5.66 -13.16
C HIS A 19 -0.86 -4.78 -12.10
N ILE A 20 -2.19 -4.87 -11.91
CA ILE A 20 -2.89 -4.04 -10.94
C ILE A 20 -2.84 -4.71 -9.57
N PHE A 21 -2.16 -4.05 -8.63
CA PHE A 21 -2.12 -4.44 -7.22
C PHE A 21 -2.98 -3.45 -6.44
N GLY A 22 -4.27 -3.77 -6.30
CA GLY A 22 -5.16 -3.02 -5.41
C GLY A 22 -4.93 -3.43 -3.96
N TYR A 23 -5.20 -2.53 -3.01
CA TYR A 23 -5.13 -2.86 -1.59
C TYR A 23 -6.03 -4.07 -1.26
N PRO A 24 -5.56 -5.08 -0.51
CA PRO A 24 -4.29 -5.12 0.24
C PRO A 24 -3.06 -5.69 -0.53
N HIS A 25 -3.21 -6.17 -1.76
CA HIS A 25 -2.15 -6.89 -2.48
C HIS A 25 -0.89 -6.05 -2.74
N ASP A 26 -1.02 -4.73 -2.92
CA ASP A 26 0.15 -3.84 -3.06
C ASP A 26 0.99 -3.81 -1.79
N ALA A 27 0.33 -3.69 -0.63
CA ALA A 27 0.98 -3.73 0.66
C ALA A 27 1.70 -5.07 0.91
N GLU A 28 1.01 -6.18 0.63
CA GLU A 28 1.57 -7.53 0.77
C GLU A 28 2.78 -7.72 -0.15
N TYR A 29 2.69 -7.24 -1.39
CA TYR A 29 3.79 -7.32 -2.35
C TYR A 29 5.00 -6.49 -1.90
N ILE A 30 4.79 -5.23 -1.49
CA ILE A 30 5.86 -4.34 -1.02
C ILE A 30 6.54 -4.89 0.23
N ASN A 31 5.76 -5.29 1.24
CA ASN A 31 6.31 -5.81 2.49
C ASN A 31 6.96 -7.19 2.30
N GLY A 32 6.40 -8.06 1.44
CA GLY A 32 7.02 -9.33 1.09
C GLY A 32 8.37 -9.17 0.39
N LEU A 33 8.49 -8.20 -0.53
CA LEU A 33 9.78 -7.87 -1.15
C LEU A 33 10.76 -7.28 -0.14
N HIS A 34 10.29 -6.45 0.79
CA HIS A 34 11.12 -5.96 1.90
C HIS A 34 11.72 -7.12 2.70
N ASP A 35 10.88 -8.04 3.15
CA ASP A 35 11.32 -9.17 3.98
C ASP A 35 12.30 -10.07 3.23
N TRP A 36 12.06 -10.28 1.94
CA TRP A 36 12.97 -11.04 1.10
C TRP A 36 14.35 -10.37 1.00
N VAL A 37 14.40 -9.05 0.78
CA VAL A 37 15.66 -8.29 0.73
C VAL A 37 16.37 -8.28 2.08
N LYS A 38 15.62 -8.17 3.20
CA LYS A 38 16.19 -8.23 4.55
C LYS A 38 16.85 -9.58 4.87
N GLY A 39 16.41 -10.66 4.22
CA GLY A 39 16.99 -12.00 4.37
C GLY A 39 18.25 -12.27 3.55
N ALA A 40 18.73 -11.33 2.73
CA ALA A 40 19.85 -11.57 1.82
C ALA A 40 21.21 -11.66 2.54
N GLU A 41 21.96 -12.74 2.29
CA GLU A 41 23.34 -12.89 2.74
C GLU A 41 24.25 -11.92 1.96
N GLY A 42 24.83 -10.95 2.66
CA GLY A 42 25.56 -9.82 2.06
C GLY A 42 24.86 -8.47 2.24
N GLY A 43 23.66 -8.47 2.84
CA GLY A 43 22.90 -7.26 3.13
C GLY A 43 22.33 -6.61 1.88
N PHE A 44 21.96 -5.34 1.99
CA PHE A 44 21.33 -4.56 0.93
C PHE A 44 21.99 -3.19 0.82
N SER A 45 22.12 -2.68 -0.39
CA SER A 45 22.74 -1.38 -0.66
C SER A 45 21.82 -0.19 -0.37
N LYS A 46 20.51 -0.43 -0.35
CA LYS A 46 19.46 0.56 -0.04
C LYS A 46 18.41 -0.07 0.86
N GLU A 47 17.97 0.69 1.85
CA GLU A 47 16.91 0.25 2.76
C GLU A 47 15.62 -0.05 1.96
N PRO A 48 15.12 -1.30 2.02
CA PRO A 48 13.88 -1.63 1.33
C PRO A 48 12.69 -0.88 1.97
N THR A 49 11.68 -0.57 1.16
CA THR A 49 10.47 0.13 1.65
C THR A 49 9.59 -0.83 2.44
N TYR A 50 9.17 -0.43 3.64
CA TYR A 50 8.20 -1.16 4.45
C TYR A 50 7.01 -0.28 4.79
N TRP A 51 5.81 -0.81 4.62
CA TRP A 51 4.56 -0.20 5.04
C TRP A 51 4.14 -0.74 6.41
N ASP A 52 4.41 0.07 7.43
CA ASP A 52 3.91 -0.13 8.78
C ASP A 52 2.40 0.06 8.88
N GLU A 53 1.82 -0.30 10.03
CA GLU A 53 0.38 -0.23 10.27
C GLU A 53 -0.22 1.16 9.94
N LYS A 54 0.51 2.25 10.20
CA LYS A 54 0.08 3.61 9.86
C LYS A 54 0.00 3.81 8.35
N LYS A 55 1.03 3.41 7.60
CA LYS A 55 1.01 3.49 6.13
C LYS A 55 -0.07 2.60 5.52
N LEU A 56 -0.30 1.41 6.07
CA LEU A 56 -1.39 0.52 5.65
C LEU A 56 -2.77 1.14 5.90
N TRP A 57 -2.96 1.79 7.04
CA TRP A 57 -4.18 2.49 7.37
C TRP A 57 -4.43 3.68 6.42
N ILE A 58 -3.41 4.49 6.14
CA ILE A 58 -3.50 5.58 5.15
C ILE A 58 -3.84 5.01 3.77
N ARG A 59 -3.16 3.93 3.34
CA ARG A 59 -3.35 3.35 2.01
C ARG A 59 -4.78 2.83 1.80
N ARG A 60 -5.39 2.28 2.86
CA ARG A 60 -6.79 1.82 2.87
C ARG A 60 -7.76 2.99 2.68
N LEU A 61 -7.49 4.14 3.30
CA LEU A 61 -8.37 5.31 3.30
C LEU A 61 -8.02 6.35 2.22
N TYR A 62 -6.99 6.11 1.42
CA TYR A 62 -6.41 7.10 0.51
C TYR A 62 -7.45 7.78 -0.39
N ALA A 63 -8.40 7.03 -0.94
CA ALA A 63 -9.44 7.58 -1.81
C ALA A 63 -10.36 8.56 -1.04
N ASP A 64 -10.74 8.21 0.18
CA ASP A 64 -11.60 9.03 1.03
C ASP A 64 -10.86 10.29 1.50
N ILE A 65 -9.61 10.13 1.95
CA ILE A 65 -8.74 11.26 2.32
C ILE A 65 -8.61 12.25 1.16
N ARG A 66 -8.36 11.74 -0.06
CA ARG A 66 -8.24 12.56 -1.26
C ARG A 66 -9.55 13.29 -1.57
N ASN A 67 -10.69 12.62 -1.47
CA ASN A 67 -11.99 13.24 -1.70
C ASN A 67 -12.30 14.33 -0.67
N SER A 68 -11.99 14.08 0.61
CA SER A 68 -12.14 15.08 1.69
C SER A 68 -11.25 16.30 1.45
N PHE A 69 -9.99 16.09 1.03
CA PHE A 69 -9.07 17.19 0.72
C PHE A 69 -9.57 18.07 -0.44
N ILE A 70 -10.10 17.45 -1.50
CA ILE A 70 -10.69 18.17 -2.63
C ILE A 70 -11.95 18.94 -2.18
N ALA A 71 -12.80 18.34 -1.35
CA ALA A 71 -14.02 18.97 -0.83
C ALA A 71 -13.74 20.17 0.09
N ASP A 72 -12.63 20.13 0.82
CA ASP A 72 -12.14 21.24 1.66
C ASP A 72 -11.56 22.40 0.81
N GLY A 73 -11.42 22.21 -0.50
CA GLY A 73 -10.79 23.18 -1.40
C GLY A 73 -9.27 23.20 -1.25
N GLU A 74 -8.68 22.05 -0.94
CA GLU A 74 -7.24 21.82 -0.89
C GLU A 74 -6.51 22.68 0.16
N LYS A 75 -7.19 23.02 1.27
CA LYS A 75 -6.63 23.91 2.31
C LYS A 75 -5.94 23.17 3.45
N ALA A 76 -6.45 22.00 3.82
CA ALA A 76 -5.86 21.19 4.87
C ALA A 76 -4.38 20.88 4.60
N THR A 77 -3.53 21.07 5.60
CA THR A 77 -2.10 20.79 5.54
C THR A 77 -1.74 19.47 6.21
N THR A 78 -2.70 18.90 6.94
CA THR A 78 -2.56 17.64 7.68
C THR A 78 -3.77 16.73 7.45
N MET A 79 -3.61 15.43 7.69
CA MET A 79 -4.73 14.47 7.60
C MET A 79 -5.68 14.63 8.79
N GLU A 80 -5.15 15.06 9.94
CA GLU A 80 -5.87 15.29 11.17
C GLU A 80 -6.89 16.43 11.04
N GLU A 81 -6.57 17.50 10.29
CA GLU A 81 -7.52 18.57 9.93
C GLU A 81 -8.72 18.06 9.11
N LEU A 82 -8.52 16.99 8.33
CA LEU A 82 -9.57 16.32 7.57
C LEU A 82 -10.31 15.24 8.38
N GLY A 83 -9.97 15.07 9.66
CA GLY A 83 -10.58 14.07 10.56
C GLY A 83 -9.93 12.69 10.52
N TYR A 84 -8.81 12.53 9.84
CA TYR A 84 -8.07 11.27 9.75
C TYR A 84 -6.87 11.28 10.70
N ASP A 85 -7.09 10.84 11.94
CA ASP A 85 -6.03 10.68 12.94
C ASP A 85 -5.78 9.19 13.21
N TYR A 86 -4.60 8.71 12.85
CA TYR A 86 -4.21 7.31 13.05
C TYR A 86 -4.18 6.92 14.53
N GLU A 87 -3.72 7.81 15.42
CA GLU A 87 -3.56 7.48 16.84
C GLU A 87 -4.90 7.48 17.58
N LYS A 88 -5.87 8.29 17.11
CA LYS A 88 -7.22 8.35 17.67
C LYS A 88 -8.23 7.47 16.94
N ARG A 89 -7.79 6.60 16.04
CA ARG A 89 -8.69 5.68 15.33
C ARG A 89 -9.34 4.71 16.32
N GLU A 90 -10.64 4.48 16.18
CA GLU A 90 -11.31 3.34 16.82
C GLU A 90 -10.59 2.05 16.38
N ARG A 91 -10.27 1.17 17.33
CA ARG A 91 -9.55 -0.08 17.07
C ARG A 91 -10.48 -1.18 16.57
#